data_AF-A0A3C0CB12-F1
#
_entry.id   AF-A0A3C0CB12-F1
#
_cell.length_a   1.000
_cell.length_b   1.000
_cell.length_c   1.000
_cell.angle_alpha   90.00
_cell.angle_beta   90.00
_cell.angle_gamma   90.00
#
_symmetry.space_group_name_H-M   'P 1'
#
loop_
_entity.id
_entity.type
_entity.pdbx_description
1 polymer ?
#
loop_
_entity_poly.entity_id
_entity_poly.type
_entity_poly.pdbx_seq_one_letter_code
_entity_poly.pdbx_strand_id
1 'polypeptide(L)'
;MTTNEVISYLEAEIDRLEDIEAYFASEDTDDCLENEELLHNTAQELEVRRMSINALRYKENANQVENVSAWHPSDDFICSHCGIELEGWQKVIGDVASDACAFEEFSFKYCPNCGKRMVDVF
;
A
#
# COMPACT_ATOMS: atom_id res chain seq x y z
N MET A 1 -14.92 2.91 -1.83
CA MET A 1 -13.74 3.34 -2.58
C MET A 1 -12.50 2.86 -1.83
N THR A 2 -11.76 1.89 -2.37
CA THR A 2 -10.51 1.35 -1.82
C THR A 2 -9.35 2.33 -2.06
N THR A 3 -8.23 2.18 -1.36
CA THR A 3 -7.02 3.00 -1.60
C THR A 3 -6.60 2.96 -3.08
N ASN A 4 -6.67 1.78 -3.70
CA ASN A 4 -6.34 1.59 -5.11
C ASN A 4 -7.32 2.30 -6.05
N GLU A 5 -8.62 2.33 -5.72
CA GLU A 5 -9.61 3.08 -6.50
C GLU A 5 -9.35 4.60 -6.41
N VAL A 6 -8.92 5.10 -5.25
CA VAL A 6 -8.53 6.52 -5.08
C VAL A 6 -7.25 6.84 -5.85
N ILE A 7 -6.22 5.99 -5.77
CA ILE A 7 -4.97 6.18 -6.51
C ILE A 7 -5.25 6.20 -8.01
N SER A 8 -6.03 5.25 -8.53
CA SER A 8 -6.38 5.19 -9.96
C SER A 8 -7.16 6.45 -10.42
N TYR A 9 -8.04 6.98 -9.57
CA TYR A 9 -8.72 8.24 -9.84
C TYR A 9 -7.73 9.42 -9.95
N LEU A 10 -6.79 9.52 -9.01
CA LEU A 10 -5.78 10.58 -8.99
C LEU A 10 -4.80 10.47 -10.16
N GLU A 11 -4.43 9.25 -10.56
CA GLU A 11 -3.60 9.00 -11.75
C GLU A 11 -4.32 9.52 -13.01
N ALA A 12 -5.62 9.22 -13.18
CA ALA A 12 -6.40 9.75 -14.29
C ALA A 12 -6.58 11.29 -14.25
N GLU A 13 -6.56 11.92 -13.07
CA GLU A 13 -6.50 13.38 -12.95
C GLU A 13 -5.15 13.95 -13.34
N ILE A 14 -4.05 13.30 -12.96
CA ILE A 14 -2.70 13.68 -13.36
C ILE A 14 -2.58 13.64 -14.88
N ASP A 15 -2.98 12.54 -15.52
CA ASP A 15 -2.93 12.40 -16.98
C ASP A 15 -3.63 13.58 -17.68
N ARG A 16 -4.82 13.96 -17.21
CA ARG A 16 -5.57 15.10 -17.75
C ARG A 16 -4.86 16.43 -17.54
N LEU A 17 -4.19 16.63 -16.42
CA LEU A 17 -3.49 17.87 -16.13
C LEU A 17 -2.16 17.96 -16.87
N GLU A 18 -1.48 16.84 -17.09
CA GLU A 18 -0.27 16.76 -17.92
C GLU A 18 -0.60 17.11 -19.39
N ASP A 19 -1.75 16.65 -19.90
CA ASP A 19 -2.25 17.06 -21.22
C ASP A 19 -2.48 18.57 -21.32
N ILE A 20 -3.05 19.17 -20.26
CA ILE A 20 -3.30 20.62 -20.18
C ILE A 20 -1.99 21.40 -20.09
N GLU A 21 -1.07 20.99 -19.22
CA GLU A 21 0.25 21.59 -19.07
C GLU A 21 1.03 21.55 -20.39
N ALA A 22 1.01 20.40 -21.07
CA ALA A 22 1.66 20.23 -22.37
C ALA A 22 1.07 21.13 -23.45
N TYR A 23 -0.26 21.30 -23.47
CA TYR A 23 -0.92 22.23 -24.39
C TYR A 23 -0.41 23.66 -24.20
N PHE A 24 -0.45 24.18 -22.97
CA PHE A 24 -0.03 25.55 -22.67
C PHE A 24 1.48 25.77 -22.83
N ALA A 25 2.30 24.77 -22.52
CA ALA A 25 3.75 24.84 -22.71
C ALA A 25 4.16 24.85 -24.20
N SER A 26 3.30 24.37 -25.10
CA SER A 26 3.55 24.29 -26.54
C SER A 26 3.08 25.53 -27.31
N GLU A 27 2.22 26.37 -26.73
CA GLU A 27 1.82 27.63 -27.35
C GLU A 27 2.96 28.65 -27.22
N ASP A 28 3.34 29.26 -28.35
CA ASP A 28 4.12 30.50 -28.38
C ASP A 28 3.27 31.61 -27.74
N THR A 29 3.25 31.64 -26.41
CA THR A 29 2.50 32.58 -25.60
C THR A 29 3.22 33.92 -25.59
N ASP A 30 3.09 34.66 -26.69
CA ASP A 30 3.46 36.06 -26.78
C ASP A 30 2.62 36.84 -25.72
N ASP A 31 3.17 37.02 -24.51
CA ASP A 31 2.69 37.88 -23.42
C ASP A 31 1.19 37.78 -23.03
N CYS A 32 0.64 36.57 -22.88
CA CYS A 32 -0.68 36.38 -22.24
C CYS A 32 -0.52 35.98 -20.76
N LEU A 33 -0.61 36.97 -19.86
CA LEU A 33 -0.52 36.77 -18.39
C LEU A 33 -1.52 35.71 -17.87
N GLU A 34 -2.69 35.58 -18.50
CA GLU A 34 -3.70 34.58 -18.13
C GLU A 34 -3.23 33.14 -18.39
N ASN A 35 -2.43 32.92 -19.45
CA ASN A 35 -1.91 31.59 -19.79
C ASN A 35 -0.76 31.19 -18.84
N GLU A 36 0.08 32.16 -18.42
CA GLU A 36 1.13 31.91 -17.42
C GLU A 36 0.54 31.55 -16.05
N GLU A 37 -0.49 32.27 -15.61
CA GLU A 37 -1.19 31.99 -14.34
C GLU A 37 -1.84 30.60 -14.38
N LEU A 38 -2.49 30.25 -15.50
CA LEU A 38 -3.11 28.95 -15.67
C LEU A 38 -2.07 27.81 -15.67
N LEU A 39 -0.95 27.97 -16.37
CA LEU A 39 0.15 27.00 -16.37
C LEU A 39 0.72 26.80 -14.95
N HIS A 40 0.94 27.89 -14.22
CA HIS A 40 1.42 27.82 -12.83
C HIS A 40 0.44 27.06 -11.91
N ASN A 41 -0.85 27.36 -12.02
CA ASN A 41 -1.88 26.69 -11.24
C ASN A 41 -1.96 25.20 -11.59
N THR A 42 -1.91 24.84 -12.88
CA THR A 42 -1.88 23.44 -13.33
C THR A 42 -0.67 22.69 -12.79
N ALA A 43 0.53 23.29 -12.83
CA ALA A 43 1.74 22.68 -12.28
C ALA A 43 1.64 22.45 -10.76
N GLN A 44 1.08 23.42 -10.02
CA GLN A 44 0.84 23.27 -8.58
C GLN A 44 -0.17 22.15 -8.29
N GLU A 45 -1.22 22.06 -9.10
CA GLU A 45 -2.26 21.04 -9.01
C GLU A 45 -1.74 19.62 -9.30
N LEU A 46 -0.80 19.48 -10.24
CA LEU A 46 -0.09 18.24 -10.52
C LEU A 46 0.73 17.78 -9.32
N GLU A 47 1.50 18.69 -8.73
CA GLU A 47 2.34 18.38 -7.57
C GLU A 47 1.50 17.90 -6.38
N VAL A 48 0.39 18.59 -6.08
CA VAL A 48 -0.52 18.19 -5.00
C VAL A 48 -1.07 16.77 -5.20
N ARG A 49 -1.43 16.41 -6.44
CA ARG A 49 -1.95 15.07 -6.75
C ARG A 49 -0.88 14.00 -6.64
N ARG A 50 0.33 14.27 -7.14
CA ARG A 50 1.50 13.38 -6.99
C ARG A 50 1.84 13.14 -5.52
N MET A 51 1.87 14.21 -4.71
CA MET A 51 2.07 14.10 -3.26
C MET A 51 0.97 13.26 -2.58
N SER A 52 -0.28 13.42 -3.00
CA SER A 52 -1.41 12.66 -2.47
C SER A 52 -1.30 11.16 -2.75
N ILE A 53 -0.93 10.79 -3.99
CA ILE A 53 -0.65 9.38 -4.34
C ILE A 53 0.48 8.83 -3.49
N ASN A 54 1.59 9.56 -3.35
CA ASN A 54 2.73 9.13 -2.55
C ASN A 54 2.36 8.92 -1.08
N ALA A 55 1.55 9.81 -0.50
CA ALA A 55 1.07 9.66 0.87
C ALA A 55 0.16 8.43 1.04
N LEU A 56 -0.70 8.15 0.07
CA LEU A 56 -1.57 6.96 0.08
C LEU A 56 -0.75 5.67 -0.02
N ARG A 57 0.20 5.60 -0.95
CA ARG A 57 1.12 4.46 -1.10
C ARG A 57 1.97 4.25 0.15
N TYR A 58 2.48 5.33 0.74
CA TYR A 58 3.21 5.26 2.01
C TYR A 58 2.34 4.70 3.12
N LYS A 59 1.10 5.16 3.26
CA LYS A 59 0.18 4.67 4.30
C LYS A 59 -0.16 3.19 4.11
N GLU A 60 -0.33 2.74 2.87
CA GLU A 60 -0.58 1.34 2.56
C GLU A 60 0.62 0.46 2.92
N ASN A 61 1.82 0.84 2.48
CA ASN A 61 3.07 0.12 2.79
C ASN A 61 3.37 0.13 4.30
N ALA A 62 3.18 1.27 4.97
CA ALA A 62 3.38 1.38 6.41
C ALA A 62 2.42 0.50 7.21
N ASN A 63 1.31 0.04 6.62
CA ASN A 63 0.37 -0.87 7.28
C ASN A 63 0.66 -2.35 7.02
N GLN A 64 1.78 -2.63 6.36
CA GLN A 64 2.24 -3.97 6.08
C GLN A 64 3.50 -4.31 6.89
N VAL A 65 3.73 -5.62 7.08
CA VAL A 65 4.87 -6.20 7.79
C VAL A 65 5.30 -7.50 7.12
N GLU A 66 6.51 -7.92 7.43
CA GLU A 66 7.12 -9.14 6.90
C GLU A 66 7.52 -10.06 8.04
N ASN A 67 7.60 -11.36 7.74
CA ASN A 67 8.23 -12.33 8.62
C ASN A 67 9.72 -12.34 8.27
N VAL A 68 10.56 -11.83 9.17
CA VAL A 68 12.02 -11.76 8.95
C VAL A 68 12.77 -12.96 9.51
N SER A 69 12.05 -14.01 9.94
CA SER A 69 12.65 -15.28 10.32
C SER A 69 13.42 -15.91 9.16
N ALA A 70 14.51 -16.59 9.46
CA ALA A 70 15.25 -17.41 8.50
C ALA A 70 14.62 -18.79 8.26
N TRP A 71 13.64 -19.17 9.08
CA TRP A 71 12.99 -20.48 9.06
C TRP A 71 11.64 -20.43 8.35
N HIS A 72 11.00 -21.60 8.21
CA HIS A 72 9.72 -21.70 7.52
C HIS A 72 8.67 -20.82 8.24
N PRO A 73 7.79 -20.10 7.51
CA PRO A 73 6.80 -19.22 8.12
C PRO A 73 5.76 -19.90 9.00
N SER A 74 5.71 -21.24 9.03
CA SER A 74 4.89 -22.04 9.95
C SER A 74 5.62 -22.40 11.25
N ASP A 75 6.95 -22.31 11.26
CA ASP A 75 7.80 -22.73 12.37
C ASP A 75 8.15 -21.53 13.27
N ASP A 76 8.67 -20.45 12.66
CA ASP A 76 9.15 -19.25 13.35
C ASP A 76 8.67 -17.95 12.69
N PHE A 77 8.31 -17.00 13.54
CA PHE A 77 7.73 -15.73 13.13
C PHE A 77 8.41 -14.59 13.87
N ILE A 78 9.07 -13.69 13.12
CA ILE A 78 9.64 -12.45 13.64
C ILE A 78 9.02 -11.30 12.88
N CYS A 79 8.26 -10.44 13.57
CA CYS A 79 7.62 -9.29 12.94
C CYS A 79 8.63 -8.16 12.67
N SER A 80 8.77 -7.76 11.41
CA SER A 80 9.66 -6.65 11.01
C SER A 80 9.36 -5.30 11.66
N HIS A 81 8.12 -5.08 12.14
CA HIS A 81 7.71 -3.79 12.73
C HIS A 81 7.79 -3.74 14.26
N CYS A 82 7.25 -4.75 14.95
CA CYS A 82 7.18 -4.73 16.42
C CYS A 82 8.20 -5.64 17.09
N GLY A 83 8.93 -6.45 16.32
CA GLY A 83 9.98 -7.34 16.83
C GLY A 83 9.48 -8.50 17.69
N ILE A 84 8.17 -8.77 17.74
CA ILE A 84 7.69 -9.98 18.41
C ILE A 84 8.23 -11.22 17.69
N GLU A 85 8.74 -12.14 18.48
CA GLU A 85 9.20 -13.46 18.06
C GLU A 85 8.24 -14.50 18.63
N LEU A 86 7.74 -15.38 17.76
CA LEU A 86 6.89 -16.51 18.11
C LEU A 86 7.48 -17.76 17.46
N GLU A 87 7.30 -18.90 18.11
CA GLU A 87 7.80 -20.21 17.68
C GLU A 87 6.77 -21.29 18.05
N GLY A 88 6.71 -22.37 17.26
CA GLY A 88 6.04 -23.62 17.64
C GLY A 88 4.50 -23.57 17.71
N TRP A 89 3.85 -22.74 16.88
CA TRP A 89 2.39 -22.73 16.78
C TRP A 89 1.89 -23.69 15.70
N GLN A 90 0.60 -24.04 15.79
CA GLN A 90 -0.05 -24.96 14.87
C GLN A 90 -1.54 -24.69 14.82
N LYS A 91 -2.18 -25.02 13.69
CA LYS A 91 -3.64 -24.98 13.57
C LYS A 91 -4.20 -26.33 14.01
N VAL A 92 -5.05 -26.29 15.03
CA VAL A 92 -5.77 -27.47 15.53
C VAL A 92 -7.10 -27.58 14.81
N ILE A 93 -7.35 -28.71 14.16
CA ILE A 93 -8.63 -29.05 13.53
C ILE A 93 -9.22 -30.22 14.31
N GLY A 94 -10.23 -29.95 15.12
CA GLY A 94 -10.99 -30.97 15.84
C GLY A 94 -12.46 -30.92 15.47
N ASP A 95 -13.12 -32.09 15.50
CA ASP A 95 -14.57 -32.15 15.60
C ASP A 95 -14.93 -32.03 17.08
N VAL A 96 -15.80 -31.08 17.44
CA VAL A 96 -16.22 -30.83 18.83
C VAL A 96 -16.87 -32.07 19.47
N ALA A 97 -17.27 -33.04 18.65
CA ALA A 97 -17.88 -34.31 19.06
C ALA A 97 -16.92 -35.50 19.21
N SER A 98 -15.63 -35.37 18.86
CA SER A 98 -14.65 -36.47 18.95
C SER A 98 -13.31 -36.02 19.54
N ASP A 99 -12.64 -36.90 20.28
CA ASP A 99 -11.27 -36.66 20.78
C ASP A 99 -10.21 -36.70 19.66
N ALA A 100 -10.60 -36.86 18.39
CA ALA A 100 -9.68 -36.82 17.26
C ALA A 100 -9.37 -35.38 16.87
N CYS A 101 -8.11 -34.97 17.03
CA CYS A 101 -7.58 -33.72 16.51
C CYS A 101 -6.57 -34.00 15.39
N ALA A 102 -6.70 -33.27 14.29
CA ALA A 102 -5.67 -33.13 13.27
C ALA A 102 -4.89 -31.82 13.49
N PHE A 103 -3.62 -31.84 13.11
CA PHE A 103 -2.74 -30.68 13.17
C PHE A 103 -2.33 -30.30 11.75
N GLU A 104 -2.41 -29.01 11.44
CA GLU A 104 -1.97 -28.44 10.17
C GLU A 104 -0.98 -27.30 10.43
N GLU A 105 -0.05 -27.13 9.50
CA GLU A 105 0.78 -25.94 9.41
C GLU A 105 -0.07 -24.67 9.29
N PHE A 106 0.43 -23.57 9.86
CA PHE A 106 -0.28 -22.31 9.88
C PHE A 106 0.68 -21.15 9.72
N SER A 107 0.41 -20.27 8.77
CA SER A 107 1.14 -19.01 8.62
C SER A 107 0.25 -17.85 8.99
N PHE A 108 0.79 -16.89 9.74
CA PHE A 108 0.05 -15.70 10.13
C PHE A 108 -0.29 -14.82 8.92
N LYS A 109 -1.54 -14.35 8.83
CA LYS A 109 -1.94 -13.33 7.84
C LYS A 109 -1.74 -11.90 8.35
N TYR A 110 -1.65 -11.76 9.67
CA TYR A 110 -1.45 -10.50 10.38
C TYR A 110 -0.50 -10.76 11.55
N CYS A 111 0.31 -9.79 11.91
CA CYS A 111 1.08 -9.88 13.14
C CYS A 111 0.10 -9.97 14.34
N PRO A 112 0.16 -11.02 15.17
CA PRO A 112 -0.77 -11.20 16.29
C PRO A 112 -0.57 -10.15 17.40
N ASN A 113 0.57 -9.45 17.41
CA ASN A 113 0.86 -8.39 18.39
C ASN A 113 0.48 -6.99 17.90
N CYS A 114 0.96 -6.58 16.72
CA CYS A 114 0.75 -5.20 16.22
C CYS A 114 -0.39 -5.06 15.19
N GLY A 115 -1.00 -6.17 14.77
CA GLY A 115 -2.17 -6.17 13.87
C GLY A 115 -1.88 -5.78 12.42
N LYS A 116 -0.63 -5.45 12.06
CA LYS A 116 -0.27 -5.14 10.67
C LYS A 116 -0.36 -6.37 9.77
N ARG A 117 -0.71 -6.14 8.51
CA ARG A 117 -0.93 -7.19 7.50
C ARG A 117 0.40 -7.77 7.00
N MET A 118 0.49 -9.09 6.82
CA MET A 118 1.68 -9.73 6.23
C MET A 118 1.75 -9.47 4.71
N VAL A 119 2.95 -9.13 4.19
CA VAL A 119 3.18 -8.96 2.74
C VAL A 119 3.37 -10.30 2.04
N ASP A 120 3.97 -11.29 2.72
CA ASP A 120 4.27 -12.60 2.14
C ASP A 120 3.42 -13.70 2.81
N VAL A 121 2.57 -14.32 2.00
CA VAL A 121 1.93 -15.60 2.34
C VAL A 121 2.11 -16.49 1.10
N PHE A 122 3.21 -17.25 1.07
CA PHE A 122 3.46 -18.28 0.05
C PHE A 122 2.78 -19.59 0.45
#